data_AF-A0A1H0CX74-F1
#
_entry.id   AF-A0A1H0CX74-F1
#
_cell.length_a   1.000
_cell.length_b   1.000
_cell.length_c   1.000
_cell.angle_alpha   90.00
_cell.angle_beta   90.00
_cell.angle_gamma   90.00
#
_symmetry.space_group_name_H-M   'P 1'
#
loop_
_entity.id
_entity.type
_entity.pdbx_description
1 polymer ?
#
loop_
_entity_poly.entity_id
_entity_poly.type
_entity_poly.pdbx_seq_one_letter_code
_entity_poly.pdbx_strand_id
1 'polypeptide(L)'
;MANVYKGSDAANSAIRALLKKIGEIYLTEEPELKQMFNKNKRKNFWEKIKKEFGHCCAYCGLKVGDKKSVKNKKTGTLEEVVIKLEREHLLMTNKDECGLDHPGNIVPSCGPCNVNNRKLGWKEHLFEQCAGDFNLYHLRLEKIESHIKKYKYPEIPEEIQREIRKKCDVLYNYVTKSVSESEQYISDIVVNSLKAQKFEL
;
A
#
# COMPACT_ATOMS: atom_id res chain seq x y z
N MET A 1 5.01 28.06 -7.09
CA MET A 1 3.94 27.24 -7.70
C MET A 1 3.27 26.49 -6.56
N ALA A 2 1.99 26.74 -6.27
CA ALA A 2 1.27 26.00 -5.25
C ALA A 2 1.17 24.54 -5.68
N ASN A 3 1.40 23.61 -4.75
CA ASN A 3 1.28 22.18 -5.00
C ASN A 3 -0.22 21.88 -5.20
N VAL A 4 -0.67 21.79 -6.46
CA VAL A 4 -2.07 21.46 -6.79
C VAL A 4 -2.35 20.07 -6.21
N TYR A 5 -3.27 20.00 -5.25
CA TYR A 5 -3.59 18.77 -4.55
C TYR A 5 -4.44 17.91 -5.49
N LYS A 6 -3.80 16.97 -6.21
CA LYS A 6 -4.50 16.20 -7.23
C LYS A 6 -5.69 15.45 -6.61
N GLY A 7 -6.89 15.63 -7.17
CA GLY A 7 -8.10 14.91 -6.73
C GLY A 7 -7.91 13.39 -6.67
N SER A 8 -7.03 12.84 -7.51
CA SER A 8 -6.62 11.44 -7.49
C SER A 8 -5.98 10.99 -6.17
N ASP A 9 -5.22 11.85 -5.49
CA ASP A 9 -4.52 11.51 -4.24
C ASP A 9 -5.51 11.41 -3.06
N ALA A 10 -6.46 12.35 -3.01
CA ALA A 10 -7.56 12.32 -2.06
C ALA A 10 -8.45 11.09 -2.30
N ALA A 11 -8.80 10.82 -3.57
CA ALA A 11 -9.59 9.66 -3.95
C ALA A 11 -8.90 8.35 -3.56
N ASN A 12 -7.61 8.18 -3.90
CA ASN A 12 -6.83 7.01 -3.49
C ASN A 12 -6.77 6.82 -1.97
N SER A 13 -6.68 7.91 -1.21
CA SER A 13 -6.71 7.87 0.25
C SER A 13 -8.09 7.40 0.78
N ALA A 14 -9.18 7.85 0.17
CA ALA A 14 -10.53 7.41 0.49
C ALA A 14 -10.74 5.91 0.17
N ILE A 15 -10.23 5.43 -0.98
CA ILE A 15 -10.26 4.00 -1.33
C ILE A 15 -9.53 3.15 -0.28
N ARG A 16 -8.33 3.57 0.14
CA ARG A 16 -7.60 2.87 1.21
C ARG A 16 -8.39 2.81 2.51
N ALA A 17 -9.07 3.90 2.87
CA ALA A 17 -9.92 3.93 4.06
C ALA A 17 -11.11 2.96 3.95
N LEU A 18 -11.76 2.90 2.79
CA LEU A 18 -12.84 1.95 2.51
C LEU A 18 -12.35 0.49 2.58
N LEU A 19 -11.27 0.15 1.88
CA LEU A 19 -10.71 -1.21 1.86
C LEU A 19 -10.18 -1.63 3.24
N LYS A 20 -9.69 -0.67 4.04
CA LYS A 20 -9.38 -0.91 5.44
C LYS A 20 -10.63 -1.26 6.25
N LYS A 21 -11.74 -0.54 6.07
CA LYS A 21 -13.01 -0.83 6.75
C LYS A 21 -13.58 -2.18 6.36
N ILE A 22 -13.49 -2.54 5.08
CA ILE A 22 -13.87 -3.86 4.60
C ILE A 22 -12.95 -4.93 5.21
N GLY A 23 -11.64 -4.69 5.23
CA GLY A 23 -10.67 -5.56 5.92
C GLY A 23 -10.94 -5.77 7.41
N GLU A 24 -11.45 -4.74 8.11
CA GLU A 24 -11.90 -4.85 9.51
C GLU A 24 -13.12 -5.78 9.66
N ILE A 25 -14.04 -5.79 8.69
CA ILE A 25 -15.25 -6.65 8.69
C ILE A 25 -14.87 -8.11 8.44
N TYR A 26 -14.00 -8.37 7.46
CA TYR A 26 -13.55 -9.73 7.13
C TYR A 26 -12.50 -10.28 8.09
N LEU A 27 -12.02 -9.47 9.01
CA LEU A 27 -11.17 -9.95 10.07
C LEU A 27 -11.97 -10.93 10.94
N THR A 28 -11.45 -12.14 11.14
CA THR A 28 -12.09 -13.11 12.05
C THR A 28 -12.28 -12.49 13.45
N GLU A 29 -13.23 -13.01 14.23
CA GLU A 29 -13.47 -12.50 15.58
C GLU A 29 -12.28 -12.65 16.54
N GLU A 30 -11.20 -13.32 16.10
CA GLU A 30 -9.96 -13.52 16.84
C GLU A 30 -9.39 -12.20 17.40
N PRO A 31 -9.34 -12.05 18.74
CA PRO A 31 -8.88 -10.83 19.39
C PRO A 31 -7.45 -10.43 19.03
N GLU A 32 -6.60 -11.39 18.67
CA GLU A 32 -5.21 -11.12 18.30
C GLU A 32 -5.09 -10.37 16.97
N LEU A 33 -5.89 -10.74 15.97
CA LEU A 33 -5.86 -10.10 14.66
C LEU A 33 -6.37 -8.67 14.72
N LYS A 34 -7.40 -8.42 15.55
CA LYS A 34 -7.99 -7.09 15.77
C LYS A 34 -6.96 -6.06 16.30
N GLN A 35 -5.85 -6.52 16.88
CA GLN A 35 -4.78 -5.64 17.35
C GLN A 35 -4.12 -4.82 16.24
N MET A 36 -4.16 -5.28 14.97
CA MET A 36 -3.60 -4.52 13.85
C MET A 36 -4.31 -3.18 13.62
N PHE A 37 -5.60 -3.09 13.94
CA PHE A 37 -6.41 -1.88 13.79
C PHE A 37 -6.41 -0.99 15.03
N ASN A 38 -5.93 -1.50 16.17
CA ASN A 38 -5.74 -0.71 17.37
C ASN A 38 -4.45 0.12 17.27
N LYS A 39 -4.57 1.45 17.26
CA LYS A 39 -3.44 2.39 17.11
C LYS A 39 -2.28 2.10 18.08
N ASN A 40 -2.59 1.72 19.32
CA ASN A 40 -1.59 1.49 20.36
C ASN A 40 -0.92 0.10 20.22
N LYS A 41 -1.61 -0.88 19.62
CA LYS A 41 -1.10 -2.25 19.45
C LYS A 41 -0.52 -2.53 18.06
N ARG A 42 -0.84 -1.70 17.06
CA ARG A 42 -0.39 -1.86 15.66
C ARG A 42 1.12 -1.98 15.53
N LYS A 43 1.90 -1.20 16.29
CA LYS A 43 3.37 -1.27 16.27
C LYS A 43 3.88 -2.63 16.75
N ASN A 44 3.30 -3.16 17.83
CA ASN A 44 3.66 -4.46 18.38
C ASN A 44 3.24 -5.59 17.44
N PHE A 45 2.08 -5.48 16.81
CA PHE A 45 1.63 -6.43 15.80
C PHE A 45 2.53 -6.44 14.57
N TRP A 46 2.98 -5.27 14.12
CA TRP A 46 3.97 -5.17 13.05
C TRP A 46 5.30 -5.83 13.41
N GLU A 47 5.75 -5.70 14.67
CA GLU A 47 6.94 -6.40 15.15
C GLU A 47 6.78 -7.93 15.08
N LYS A 48 5.59 -8.45 15.40
CA LYS A 48 5.29 -9.89 15.27
C LYS A 48 5.46 -10.36 13.82
N ILE A 49 4.93 -9.61 12.85
CA ILE A 49 5.08 -9.94 11.43
C ILE A 49 6.57 -9.93 11.04
N LYS A 50 7.33 -8.88 11.40
CA LYS A 50 8.77 -8.86 11.08
C LYS A 50 9.52 -10.05 11.68
N LYS A 51 9.22 -10.42 12.94
CA LYS A 51 9.85 -11.57 13.61
C LYS A 51 9.55 -12.88 12.89
N GLU A 52 8.33 -13.06 12.36
CA GLU A 52 7.96 -14.24 11.58
C GLU A 52 8.83 -14.44 10.34
N PHE A 53 9.23 -13.35 9.70
CA PHE A 53 10.15 -13.34 8.56
C PHE A 53 11.62 -13.17 8.97
N GLY A 54 11.97 -13.39 10.25
CA GLY A 54 13.36 -13.30 10.72
C GLY A 54 13.97 -11.89 10.63
N HIS A 55 13.14 -10.85 10.60
CA HIS A 55 13.52 -9.48 10.28
C HIS A 55 14.16 -9.32 8.89
N CYS A 56 13.74 -10.17 7.94
CA CYS A 56 14.14 -10.11 6.54
C CYS A 56 13.01 -9.60 5.63
N CYS A 57 13.40 -9.09 4.47
CA CYS A 57 12.49 -8.80 3.37
C CYS A 57 11.91 -10.12 2.82
N ALA A 58 10.59 -10.19 2.70
CA ALA A 58 9.87 -11.35 2.16
C ALA A 58 10.27 -11.70 0.72
N TYR A 59 10.71 -10.70 -0.05
CA TYR A 59 11.09 -10.89 -1.45
C TYR A 59 12.58 -11.21 -1.64
N CYS A 60 13.48 -10.32 -1.22
CA CYS A 60 14.92 -10.51 -1.48
C CYS A 60 15.69 -11.19 -0.33
N GLY A 61 15.05 -11.47 0.80
CA GLY A 61 15.67 -12.15 1.95
C GLY A 61 16.66 -11.32 2.76
N LEU A 62 16.99 -10.09 2.33
CA LEU A 62 17.91 -9.21 3.07
C LEU A 62 17.33 -8.80 4.42
N LYS A 63 18.19 -8.79 5.44
CA LYS A 63 17.87 -8.45 6.82
C LYS A 63 17.97 -6.95 7.06
N VAL A 64 17.25 -6.45 8.07
CA VAL A 64 17.44 -5.08 8.57
C VAL A 64 18.92 -4.85 8.90
N GLY A 65 19.49 -3.76 8.37
CA GLY A 65 20.90 -3.40 8.55
C GLY A 65 21.81 -3.86 7.41
N ASP A 66 21.38 -4.81 6.57
CA ASP A 66 22.13 -5.20 5.37
C ASP A 66 22.23 -4.02 4.39
N LYS A 67 23.19 -4.10 3.48
CA LYS A 67 23.42 -3.11 2.43
C LYS A 67 23.02 -3.67 1.07
N LYS A 68 22.35 -2.87 0.25
CA LYS A 68 22.01 -3.22 -1.14
C LYS A 68 22.39 -2.08 -2.07
N SER A 69 23.10 -2.39 -3.14
CA SER A 69 23.32 -1.44 -4.23
C SER A 69 22.04 -1.29 -5.04
N VAL A 70 21.55 -0.07 -5.17
CA VAL A 70 20.36 0.28 -5.95
C VAL A 70 20.73 1.33 -6.99
N LYS A 71 20.15 1.20 -8.18
CA LYS A 71 20.35 2.19 -9.24
C LYS A 71 19.44 3.38 -8.99
N ASN A 72 20.02 4.57 -8.85
CA ASN A 72 19.28 5.81 -8.78
C ASN A 72 18.62 6.08 -10.15
N LYS A 73 17.30 6.25 -10.16
CA LYS A 73 16.53 6.43 -11.41
C LYS A 73 16.83 7.76 -12.11
N LYS A 74 17.28 8.79 -11.39
CA LYS A 74 17.56 10.13 -11.94
C LYS A 74 18.98 10.23 -12.48
N THR A 75 19.96 9.74 -11.73
CA THR A 75 21.39 9.89 -12.05
C THR A 75 21.97 8.66 -12.74
N GLY A 76 21.30 7.51 -12.66
CA GLY A 76 21.81 6.23 -13.17
C GLY A 76 22.92 5.60 -12.33
N THR A 77 23.38 6.28 -11.27
CA THR A 77 24.47 5.83 -10.39
C THR A 77 24.01 4.71 -9.45
N LEU A 78 24.95 3.85 -9.05
CA LEU A 78 24.71 2.90 -7.97
C LEU A 78 24.90 3.59 -6.63
N GLU A 79 23.90 3.46 -5.77
CA GLU A 79 23.92 3.95 -4.41
C GLU A 79 23.71 2.79 -3.45
N GLU A 80 24.45 2.79 -2.34
CA GLU A 80 24.27 1.79 -1.30
C GLU A 80 23.18 2.26 -0.33
N VAL A 81 22.16 1.43 -0.14
CA VAL A 81 21.10 1.69 0.84
C VAL A 81 21.12 0.66 1.96
N VAL A 82 20.95 1.15 3.18
CA VAL A 82 20.76 0.30 4.36
C VAL A 82 19.31 -0.20 4.39
N ILE A 83 19.15 -1.51 4.49
CA ILE A 83 17.86 -2.16 4.46
C ILE A 83 17.05 -1.82 5.72
N LYS A 84 15.87 -1.24 5.47
CA LYS A 84 14.78 -1.05 6.43
C LYS A 84 13.54 -1.77 5.90
N LEU A 85 12.73 -2.31 6.79
CA LEU A 85 11.50 -3.02 6.45
C LEU A 85 10.29 -2.11 6.56
N GLU A 86 9.50 -2.09 5.51
CA GLU A 86 8.23 -1.40 5.38
C GLU A 86 7.10 -2.43 5.26
N ARG A 87 5.88 -1.97 5.55
CA ARG A 87 4.68 -2.77 5.29
C ARG A 87 4.39 -2.72 3.80
N GLU A 88 4.40 -3.87 3.15
CA GLU A 88 3.93 -4.01 1.77
C GLU A 88 2.65 -4.84 1.74
N HIS A 89 1.69 -4.41 0.91
CA HIS A 89 0.49 -5.18 0.65
C HIS A 89 0.71 -6.11 -0.55
N LEU A 90 0.42 -7.41 -0.40
CA LEU A 90 0.58 -8.39 -1.50
C LEU A 90 -0.41 -8.12 -2.63
N LEU A 91 -1.67 -7.87 -2.26
CA LEU A 91 -2.69 -7.28 -3.11
C LEU A 91 -2.83 -5.81 -2.75
N MET A 92 -2.60 -4.94 -3.73
CA MET A 92 -2.56 -3.50 -3.52
C MET A 92 -3.91 -2.97 -3.03
N THR A 93 -3.86 -2.12 -2.00
CA THR A 93 -5.04 -1.42 -1.47
C THR A 93 -5.42 -0.23 -2.36
N ASN A 94 -5.78 -0.50 -3.62
CA ASN A 94 -6.20 0.48 -4.63
C ASN A 94 -7.51 0.03 -5.28
N LYS A 95 -8.04 0.84 -6.19
CA LYS A 95 -9.33 0.56 -6.86
C LYS A 95 -9.26 -0.57 -7.90
N ASP A 96 -8.05 -0.94 -8.33
CA ASP A 96 -7.81 -1.88 -9.43
C ASP A 96 -7.57 -3.31 -8.90
N GLU A 97 -6.95 -3.48 -7.74
CA GLU A 97 -6.76 -4.79 -7.09
C GLU A 97 -7.74 -5.01 -5.93
N CYS A 98 -8.25 -3.92 -5.32
CA CYS A 98 -9.17 -3.97 -4.18
C CYS A 98 -8.64 -4.83 -3.01
N GLY A 99 -7.32 -4.88 -2.82
CA GLY A 99 -6.72 -5.60 -1.71
C GLY A 99 -7.11 -4.98 -0.36
N LEU A 100 -7.45 -5.83 0.61
CA LEU A 100 -7.83 -5.38 1.96
C LEU A 100 -6.60 -5.04 2.82
N ASP A 101 -6.71 -4.01 3.69
CA ASP A 101 -5.68 -3.73 4.71
C ASP A 101 -5.78 -4.76 5.84
N HIS A 102 -5.27 -5.97 5.59
CA HIS A 102 -5.44 -7.15 6.43
C HIS A 102 -4.08 -7.76 6.80
N PRO A 103 -3.90 -8.33 8.01
CA PRO A 103 -2.66 -8.97 8.43
C PRO A 103 -2.08 -9.94 7.40
N GLY A 104 -2.89 -10.87 6.89
CA GLY A 104 -2.48 -11.85 5.89
C GLY A 104 -2.19 -11.27 4.50
N ASN A 105 -2.45 -9.98 4.28
CA ASN A 105 -2.08 -9.27 3.06
C ASN A 105 -0.79 -8.47 3.23
N ILE A 106 -0.16 -8.46 4.43
CA ILE A 106 0.94 -7.55 4.74
C ILE A 106 2.20 -8.31 5.07
N VAL A 107 3.23 -8.10 4.25
CA VAL A 107 4.55 -8.70 4.44
C VAL A 107 5.63 -7.63 4.66
N PRO A 108 6.75 -7.97 5.30
CA PRO A 108 7.92 -7.10 5.35
C PRO A 108 8.59 -7.01 3.98
N SER A 109 8.67 -5.81 3.44
CA SER A 109 9.40 -5.53 2.21
C SER A 109 10.44 -4.45 2.45
N CYS A 110 11.63 -4.59 1.88
CA CYS A 110 12.59 -3.49 1.89
C CYS A 110 12.18 -2.41 0.88
N GLY A 111 12.52 -1.15 1.14
CA GLY A 111 12.21 -0.03 0.23
C GLY A 111 12.55 -0.30 -1.25
N PRO A 112 13.71 -0.90 -1.58
CA PRO A 112 14.03 -1.27 -2.96
C PRO A 112 13.07 -2.26 -3.60
N CYS A 113 12.62 -3.30 -2.87
CA CYS A 113 11.63 -4.26 -3.38
C CYS A 113 10.24 -3.62 -3.46
N ASN A 114 9.83 -2.90 -2.42
CA ASN A 114 8.52 -2.23 -2.33
C ASN A 114 8.27 -1.27 -3.51
N VAL A 115 9.31 -0.55 -3.96
CA VAL A 115 9.18 0.33 -5.14
C VAL A 115 9.00 -0.45 -6.44
N ASN A 116 9.61 -1.63 -6.56
CA ASN A 116 9.63 -2.43 -7.79
C ASN A 116 8.39 -3.32 -7.95
N ASN A 117 7.74 -3.72 -6.84
CA ASN A 117 6.55 -4.57 -6.86
C ASN A 117 5.35 -3.92 -7.59
N ARG A 118 5.34 -2.59 -7.76
CA ARG A 118 4.17 -1.84 -8.28
C ARG A 118 3.79 -2.08 -9.74
N LYS A 119 4.52 -2.91 -10.48
CA LYS A 119 4.29 -3.17 -11.92
C LYS A 119 3.88 -4.61 -12.22
N LEU A 120 4.04 -5.52 -11.27
CA LEU A 120 3.88 -6.96 -11.43
C LEU A 120 3.05 -7.48 -10.26
N GLY A 121 2.40 -8.64 -10.41
CA GLY A 121 1.85 -9.32 -9.24
C GLY A 121 2.99 -9.72 -8.29
N TRP A 122 2.67 -9.87 -7.00
CA TRP A 122 3.69 -10.16 -5.99
C TRP A 122 4.40 -11.50 -6.22
N LYS A 123 3.76 -12.47 -6.89
CA LYS A 123 4.36 -13.77 -7.24
C LYS A 123 5.41 -13.60 -8.34
N GLU A 124 5.10 -12.82 -9.36
CA GLU A 124 6.02 -12.47 -10.44
C GLU A 124 7.19 -11.65 -9.91
N HIS A 125 6.92 -10.66 -9.06
CA HIS A 125 7.96 -9.88 -8.40
C HIS A 125 8.88 -10.76 -7.54
N LEU A 126 8.30 -11.71 -6.78
CA LEU A 126 9.07 -12.67 -6.00
C LEU A 126 9.99 -13.51 -6.89
N PHE A 127 9.48 -14.01 -8.02
CA PHE A 127 10.26 -14.79 -8.98
C PHE A 127 11.44 -13.98 -9.53
N GLU A 128 11.23 -12.72 -9.90
CA GLU A 128 12.30 -11.81 -10.32
C GLU A 128 13.36 -11.60 -9.22
N GLN A 129 12.95 -11.42 -7.96
CA GLN A 129 13.89 -11.26 -6.84
C GLN A 129 14.67 -12.54 -6.51
N CYS A 130 14.24 -13.69 -7.02
CA CYS A 130 14.97 -14.94 -6.93
C CYS A 130 15.89 -15.17 -8.14
N ALA A 131 15.92 -14.25 -9.12
CA ALA A 131 16.75 -14.34 -10.32
C ALA A 131 16.63 -15.69 -11.06
N GLY A 132 15.43 -16.29 -11.05
CA GLY A 132 15.16 -17.59 -11.66
C GLY A 132 15.56 -18.81 -10.84
N ASP A 133 16.09 -18.64 -9.62
CA ASP A 133 16.31 -19.77 -8.69
C ASP A 133 14.96 -20.30 -8.17
N PHE A 134 14.53 -21.43 -8.73
CA PHE A 134 13.27 -22.08 -8.39
C PHE A 134 13.22 -22.56 -6.94
N ASN A 135 14.32 -23.06 -6.38
CA ASN A 135 14.34 -23.55 -5.00
C ASN A 135 14.15 -22.37 -4.02
N LEU A 136 14.88 -21.28 -4.27
CA LEU A 136 14.75 -20.06 -3.48
C LEU A 136 13.36 -19.43 -3.63
N TYR A 137 12.81 -19.44 -4.85
CA TYR A 137 11.45 -19.00 -5.12
C TYR A 137 10.42 -19.80 -4.32
N HIS A 138 10.46 -21.14 -4.40
CA HIS A 138 9.53 -22.01 -3.69
C HIS A 138 9.62 -21.82 -2.16
N LEU A 139 10.84 -21.73 -1.62
CA LEU A 139 11.04 -21.49 -0.18
C LEU A 139 10.39 -20.18 0.28
N ARG A 140 10.57 -19.09 -0.48
CA ARG A 140 9.99 -17.78 -0.13
C ARG A 140 8.48 -17.74 -0.40
N LEU A 141 8.02 -18.39 -1.46
CA LEU A 141 6.60 -18.51 -1.81
C LEU A 141 5.85 -19.23 -0.67
N GLU A 142 6.35 -20.39 -0.24
CA GLU A 142 5.78 -21.16 0.87
C GLU A 142 5.72 -20.33 2.15
N LYS A 143 6.75 -19.51 2.42
CA LYS A 143 6.76 -18.62 3.58
C LYS A 143 5.66 -17.57 3.52
N ILE A 144 5.44 -16.94 2.36
CA ILE A 144 4.37 -15.95 2.16
C ILE A 144 2.99 -16.63 2.19
N GLU A 145 2.81 -17.79 1.55
CA GLU A 145 1.53 -18.51 1.55
C GLU A 145 1.17 -19.03 2.95
N SER A 146 2.16 -19.52 3.71
CA SER A 146 1.98 -19.87 5.12
C SER A 146 1.55 -18.66 5.97
N HIS A 147 2.11 -17.48 5.69
CA HIS A 147 1.71 -16.23 6.33
C HIS A 147 0.25 -15.87 6.01
N ILE A 148 -0.14 -15.87 4.72
CA ILE A 148 -1.51 -15.62 4.26
C ILE A 148 -2.49 -16.54 5.00
N LYS A 149 -2.18 -17.84 5.04
CA LYS A 149 -3.00 -18.88 5.69
C LYS A 149 -3.08 -18.68 7.21
N LYS A 150 -1.93 -18.45 7.87
CA LYS A 150 -1.86 -18.22 9.33
C LYS A 150 -2.75 -17.06 9.75
N TYR A 151 -2.70 -15.97 8.98
CA TYR A 151 -3.46 -14.77 9.28
C TYR A 151 -4.86 -14.77 8.66
N LYS A 152 -5.26 -15.85 7.97
CA LYS A 152 -6.61 -16.07 7.42
C LYS A 152 -7.06 -14.93 6.50
N TYR A 153 -6.22 -14.53 5.54
CA TYR A 153 -6.68 -13.58 4.51
C TYR A 153 -7.93 -14.13 3.83
N PRO A 154 -9.02 -13.36 3.71
CA PRO A 154 -10.29 -13.89 3.24
C PRO A 154 -10.22 -14.28 1.76
N GLU A 155 -10.78 -15.43 1.43
CA GLU A 155 -11.17 -15.76 0.06
C GLU A 155 -12.49 -15.03 -0.24
N ILE A 156 -12.41 -13.97 -1.04
CA ILE A 156 -13.57 -13.16 -1.41
C ILE A 156 -14.14 -13.69 -2.72
N PRO A 157 -15.41 -14.12 -2.77
CA PRO A 157 -16.04 -14.56 -4.02
C PRO A 157 -15.98 -13.48 -5.10
N GLU A 158 -15.86 -13.88 -6.36
CA GLU A 158 -15.70 -12.95 -7.48
C GLU A 158 -16.85 -11.93 -7.58
N GLU A 159 -18.07 -12.36 -7.27
CA GLU A 159 -19.26 -11.50 -7.21
C GLU A 159 -19.07 -10.36 -6.20
N ILE A 160 -18.66 -10.70 -4.97
CA ILE A 160 -18.41 -9.72 -3.90
C ILE A 160 -17.23 -8.82 -4.26
N GLN A 161 -16.16 -9.38 -4.85
CA GLN A 161 -15.02 -8.60 -5.31
C GLN A 161 -15.44 -7.57 -6.38
N ARG A 162 -16.37 -7.95 -7.27
CA ARG A 162 -16.95 -7.06 -8.30
C ARG A 162 -17.78 -5.95 -7.66
N GLU A 163 -18.53 -6.24 -6.61
CA GLU A 163 -19.27 -5.22 -5.86
C GLU A 163 -18.35 -4.23 -5.14
N ILE A 164 -17.29 -4.73 -4.49
CA ILE A 164 -16.27 -3.88 -3.84
C ILE A 164 -15.66 -2.94 -4.88
N ARG A 165 -15.28 -3.47 -6.05
CA ARG A 165 -14.73 -2.67 -7.16
C ARG A 165 -15.68 -1.58 -7.62
N LYS A 166 -16.96 -1.91 -7.85
CA LYS A 166 -17.98 -0.90 -8.19
C LYS A 166 -18.09 0.21 -7.14
N LYS A 167 -18.08 -0.15 -5.85
CA LYS A 167 -18.11 0.82 -4.74
C LYS A 167 -16.84 1.67 -4.71
N CYS A 168 -15.67 1.08 -4.98
CA CYS A 168 -14.42 1.82 -5.12
C CYS A 168 -14.48 2.82 -6.28
N ASP A 169 -14.96 2.43 -7.46
CA ASP A 169 -15.06 3.34 -8.60
C ASP A 169 -16.03 4.51 -8.33
N VAL A 170 -17.20 4.23 -7.73
CA VAL A 170 -18.15 5.27 -7.32
C VAL A 170 -17.51 6.24 -6.32
N LEU A 171 -16.84 5.73 -5.28
CA LEU A 171 -16.17 6.57 -4.28
C LEU A 171 -15.03 7.38 -4.88
N TYR A 172 -14.23 6.78 -5.78
CA TYR A 172 -13.13 7.46 -6.46
C TYR A 172 -13.64 8.66 -7.25
N ASN A 173 -14.69 8.46 -8.05
CA ASN A 173 -15.28 9.50 -8.89
C ASN A 173 -15.92 10.61 -8.04
N TYR A 174 -16.63 10.22 -6.97
CA TYR A 174 -17.23 11.18 -6.04
C TYR A 174 -16.17 12.10 -5.41
N VAL A 175 -15.14 11.53 -4.79
CA VAL A 175 -14.08 12.32 -4.14
C VAL A 175 -13.31 13.17 -5.15
N THR A 176 -12.99 12.62 -6.33
CA THR A 176 -12.32 13.38 -7.39
C THR A 176 -13.13 14.60 -7.81
N LYS A 177 -14.45 14.42 -8.02
CA LYS A 177 -15.36 15.51 -8.37
C LYS A 177 -15.43 16.56 -7.26
N SER A 178 -15.62 16.15 -6.01
CA SER A 178 -15.70 17.08 -4.87
C SER A 178 -14.42 17.90 -4.69
N VAL A 179 -13.24 17.32 -4.92
CA VAL A 179 -11.97 18.08 -4.89
C VAL A 179 -11.92 19.08 -6.03
N SER A 180 -12.30 18.70 -7.25
CA SER A 180 -12.34 19.62 -8.39
C SER A 180 -13.29 20.80 -8.17
N GLU A 181 -14.47 20.55 -7.60
CA GLU A 181 -15.44 21.61 -7.24
C GLU A 181 -14.86 22.53 -6.15
N SER A 182 -14.14 21.97 -5.18
CA SER A 182 -13.48 22.76 -4.13
C SER A 182 -12.34 23.62 -4.69
N GLU A 183 -11.55 23.10 -5.63
CA GLU A 183 -10.49 23.85 -6.32
C GLU A 183 -11.07 25.01 -7.13
N GLN A 184 -12.18 24.79 -7.83
CA GLN A 184 -12.90 25.85 -8.54
C GLN A 184 -13.38 26.95 -7.58
N TYR A 185 -14.04 26.56 -6.49
CA TYR A 185 -14.51 27.51 -5.47
C TYR A 185 -13.36 28.34 -4.86
N ILE A 186 -12.22 27.72 -4.57
CA ILE A 186 -11.02 28.43 -4.10
C ILE A 186 -10.51 29.42 -5.16
N SER A 187 -10.49 29.00 -6.43
CA SER A 187 -10.09 29.88 -7.54
C SER A 187 -10.99 31.10 -7.62
N ASP A 188 -12.31 30.91 -7.52
CA ASP A 188 -13.29 31.99 -7.58
C ASP A 188 -13.10 32.99 -6.43
N ILE A 189 -12.81 32.53 -5.20
CA ILE A 189 -12.48 33.41 -4.06
C ILE A 189 -11.22 34.23 -4.36
N VAL A 190 -10.16 33.58 -4.83
CA VAL A 190 -8.87 34.25 -5.08
C VAL A 190 -8.97 35.26 -6.22
N VAL A 191 -9.66 34.90 -7.30
CA VAL A 191 -9.82 35.75 -8.49
C VAL A 191 -10.78 36.90 -8.22
N ASN A 192 -11.94 36.65 -7.62
CA ASN A 192 -13.00 37.64 -7.52
C ASN A 192 -12.88 38.52 -6.27
N SER A 193 -12.42 37.98 -5.14
CA SER A 193 -12.41 38.73 -3.87
C SER A 193 -11.05 39.34 -3.55
N LEU A 194 -9.95 38.62 -3.80
CA LEU A 194 -8.60 39.08 -3.39
C LEU A 194 -7.89 39.92 -4.45
N LYS A 195 -8.15 39.72 -5.75
CA LYS A 195 -7.59 40.62 -6.79
C LYS A 195 -8.24 41.98 -6.76
N ALA A 196 -9.56 42.06 -6.54
CA ALA A 196 -10.28 43.34 -6.45
C ALA A 196 -9.68 44.26 -5.37
N GLN A 197 -9.34 43.70 -4.19
CA GLN A 197 -8.72 44.44 -3.08
C GLN A 197 -7.27 44.87 -3.35
N LYS A 198 -6.59 44.29 -4.35
CA LYS A 198 -5.19 44.61 -4.69
C LYS A 198 -5.04 45.75 -5.70
N PHE A 199 -6.14 46.18 -6.33
CA PHE A 199 -6.18 47.32 -7.26
C PHE A 199 -6.78 48.59 -6.64
N GLU A 200 -7.16 48.56 -5.36
CA GLU A 200 -7.65 49.72 -4.59
C GLU A 200 -6.60 50.29 -3.60
N LEU A 201 -5.35 49.81 -3.65
CA LEU A 201 -4.17 50.31 -2.91
C LEU A 201 -3.09 50.74 -3.90
#